data_AF-A0A0J6Y5F0-F1
#
_entry.id   AF-A0A0J6Y5F0-F1
#
_cell.length_a   1.000
_cell.length_b   1.000
_cell.length_c   1.000
_cell.angle_alpha   90.00
_cell.angle_beta   90.00
_cell.angle_gamma   90.00
#
_symmetry.space_group_name_H-M   'P 1'
#
loop_
_entity.id
_entity.type
_entity.pdbx_description
1 polymer ?
#
loop_
_entity_poly.entity_id
_entity_poly.type
_entity_poly.pdbx_seq_one_letter_code
_entity_poly.pdbx_strand_id
1 'polypeptide(L)'
;MDSHMNNLLKWSIENSVPAQPDDPEQVKQERSLDRLDTEALQRLLSNAPSDADLMKAAMEVVSDDSATLENKLIAFDNFEQLIENLDNANNMGVLGLWTPLVEALSDAEPQMRKMAAWCIGTAVQNNEMAQNKLLDFKAVPKLLSLAKTDPDTTVRRKAIYALSSAVRNHQPSLDELQKLLPADYVSEGEKMNAADMDRIDAIMNKLKEIPA
;
A
#
# COMPACT_ATOMS: atom_id res chain seq x y z
N MET A 1 2.52 37.92 -0.73
CA MET A 1 1.76 37.05 0.20
C MET A 1 0.34 36.98 -0.34
N ASP A 2 -0.18 35.77 -0.52
CA ASP A 2 -1.48 35.56 -1.17
C ASP A 2 -2.63 35.94 -0.23
N SER A 3 -3.39 36.96 -0.60
CA SER A 3 -4.47 37.50 0.23
C SER A 3 -5.62 36.49 0.40
N HIS A 4 -5.80 35.56 -0.53
CA HIS A 4 -6.84 34.53 -0.47
C HIS A 4 -6.53 33.47 0.60
N MET A 5 -5.27 33.04 0.72
CA MET A 5 -4.81 32.14 1.77
C MET A 5 -4.96 32.73 3.17
N ASN A 6 -4.67 34.03 3.33
CA ASN A 6 -4.85 34.72 4.61
C ASN A 6 -6.33 34.76 5.04
N ASN A 7 -7.25 34.86 4.08
CA ASN A 7 -8.68 34.84 4.35
C ASN A 7 -9.17 33.45 4.78
N LEU A 8 -8.68 32.38 4.15
CA LEU A 8 -8.96 30.99 4.54
C LEU A 8 -8.43 30.66 5.94
N LEU A 9 -7.18 31.06 6.23
CA LEU A 9 -6.57 30.86 7.56
C LEU A 9 -7.35 31.60 8.65
N LYS A 10 -7.73 32.86 8.38
CA LYS A 10 -8.54 33.66 9.30
C LYS A 10 -9.92 33.01 9.52
N TRP A 11 -10.57 32.54 8.46
CA TRP A 11 -11.84 31.83 8.57
C TRP A 11 -11.72 30.54 9.38
N SER A 12 -10.67 29.73 9.14
CA SER A 12 -10.43 28.48 9.88
C SER A 12 -10.25 28.74 11.37
N ILE A 13 -9.48 29.75 11.75
CA ILE A 13 -9.28 30.14 13.15
C ILE A 13 -10.60 30.63 13.79
N GLU A 14 -11.36 31.46 13.07
CA GLU A 14 -12.66 31.98 13.53
C GLU A 14 -13.69 30.86 13.78
N ASN A 15 -13.62 29.73 13.05
CA ASN A 15 -14.56 28.61 13.13
C ASN A 15 -14.03 27.38 13.90
N SER A 16 -12.81 27.45 14.44
CA SER A 16 -12.20 26.36 15.23
C SER A 16 -12.57 26.41 16.72
N VAL A 17 -13.26 27.45 17.16
CA VAL A 17 -13.67 27.63 18.57
C VAL A 17 -15.16 27.26 18.71
N PRO A 18 -15.56 26.39 19.67
CA PRO A 18 -16.97 26.08 19.90
C PRO A 18 -17.77 27.32 20.29
N ALA A 19 -18.90 27.55 19.65
CA ALA A 19 -19.77 28.69 19.94
C ALA A 19 -20.25 28.66 21.41
N GLN A 20 -20.13 29.79 22.10
CA GLN A 20 -20.70 29.99 23.43
C GLN A 20 -22.06 30.69 23.25
N PRO A 21 -23.18 30.04 23.62
CA PRO A 21 -24.52 30.49 23.22
C PRO A 21 -24.98 31.86 23.74
N ASP A 22 -24.24 32.48 24.67
CA ASP A 22 -24.62 33.72 25.33
C ASP A 22 -23.79 34.96 24.93
N ASP A 23 -22.94 34.89 23.89
CA ASP A 23 -22.14 36.03 23.43
C ASP A 23 -22.78 36.77 22.23
N PRO A 24 -23.28 38.02 22.39
CA PRO A 24 -23.92 38.78 21.32
C PRO A 24 -22.98 39.14 20.16
N GLU A 25 -21.64 39.10 20.32
CA GLU A 25 -20.70 39.30 19.22
C GLU A 25 -20.63 38.10 18.27
N GLN A 26 -20.84 36.87 18.77
CA GLN A 26 -20.83 35.64 17.95
C GLN A 26 -22.07 35.57 17.03
N VAL A 27 -23.24 36.03 17.51
CA VAL A 27 -24.49 36.08 16.74
C VAL A 27 -24.41 37.04 15.54
N LYS A 28 -23.51 38.04 15.56
CA LYS A 28 -23.23 38.91 14.40
C LYS A 28 -22.28 38.26 13.39
N GLN A 29 -21.35 37.40 13.83
CA GLN A 29 -20.44 36.68 12.93
C GLN A 29 -21.15 35.58 12.13
N GLU A 30 -22.16 34.94 12.70
CA GLU A 30 -23.00 33.94 12.02
C GLU A 30 -23.72 34.48 10.76
N ARG A 31 -23.87 35.80 10.63
CA ARG A 31 -24.47 36.43 9.42
C ARG A 31 -23.45 36.78 8.34
N SER A 32 -22.16 36.56 8.57
CA SER A 32 -21.10 36.72 7.57
C SER A 32 -20.68 35.38 6.95
N LEU A 33 -21.68 34.59 6.53
CA LEU A 33 -21.49 33.32 5.79
C LEU A 33 -20.83 33.51 4.41
N ASP A 34 -20.67 34.74 3.95
CA ASP A 34 -20.04 35.12 2.67
C ASP A 34 -18.48 35.04 2.66
N ARG A 35 -17.84 34.41 3.66
CA ARG A 35 -16.37 34.47 3.85
C ARG A 35 -15.60 33.18 3.58
N LEU A 36 -16.26 32.11 3.10
CA LEU A 36 -15.55 31.00 2.48
C LEU A 36 -15.21 31.38 1.05
N ASP A 37 -13.97 31.82 0.87
CA ASP A 37 -13.40 32.12 -0.43
C ASP A 37 -13.35 30.83 -1.27
N THR A 38 -14.39 30.64 -2.08
CA THR A 38 -14.62 29.42 -2.87
C THR A 38 -13.50 29.26 -3.90
N GLU A 39 -12.93 30.34 -4.42
CA GLU A 39 -11.79 30.29 -5.32
C GLU A 39 -10.51 29.87 -4.61
N ALA A 40 -10.28 30.36 -3.39
CA ALA A 40 -9.14 29.93 -2.57
C ALA A 40 -9.23 28.44 -2.21
N LEU A 41 -10.43 27.98 -1.82
CA LEU A 41 -10.71 26.58 -1.53
C LEU A 41 -10.56 25.72 -2.78
N GLN A 42 -11.07 26.19 -3.92
CA GLN A 42 -10.93 25.52 -5.20
C GLN A 42 -9.47 25.48 -5.64
N ARG A 43 -8.67 26.53 -5.44
CA ARG A 43 -7.23 26.51 -5.72
C ARG A 43 -6.46 25.56 -4.81
N LEU A 44 -6.80 25.49 -3.53
CA LEU A 44 -6.19 24.56 -2.58
C LEU A 44 -6.51 23.10 -2.96
N LEU A 45 -7.77 22.82 -3.30
CA LEU A 45 -8.23 21.47 -3.64
C LEU A 45 -7.87 21.05 -5.07
N SER A 46 -7.81 21.98 -6.02
CA SER A 46 -7.53 21.67 -7.44
C SER A 46 -6.04 21.58 -7.77
N ASN A 47 -5.17 22.14 -6.92
CA ASN A 47 -3.72 22.08 -7.12
C ASN A 47 -3.04 20.98 -6.31
N ALA A 48 -3.77 20.28 -5.42
CA ALA A 48 -3.23 19.12 -4.74
C ALA A 48 -3.23 17.93 -5.72
N PRO A 49 -2.11 17.20 -5.85
CA PRO A 49 -2.09 15.99 -6.66
C PRO A 49 -3.06 14.96 -6.09
N SER A 50 -3.73 14.21 -6.96
CA SER A 50 -4.55 13.09 -6.52
C SER A 50 -3.68 11.94 -6.01
N ASP A 51 -4.24 11.03 -5.22
CA ASP A 51 -3.55 9.79 -4.82
C ASP A 51 -3.04 9.01 -6.04
N ALA A 52 -3.79 8.99 -7.14
CA ALA A 52 -3.36 8.39 -8.39
C ALA A 52 -2.11 9.07 -8.97
N ASP A 53 -2.02 10.40 -8.88
CA ASP A 53 -0.84 11.15 -9.33
C ASP A 53 0.36 10.91 -8.42
N LEU A 54 0.14 10.86 -7.09
CA LEU A 54 1.18 10.56 -6.12
C LEU A 54 1.70 9.12 -6.26
N MET A 55 0.82 8.14 -6.48
CA MET A 55 1.21 6.74 -6.72
C MET A 55 2.05 6.59 -7.98
N LYS A 56 1.66 7.25 -9.09
CA LYS A 56 2.45 7.26 -10.33
C LYS A 56 3.81 7.91 -10.12
N ALA A 57 3.85 9.08 -9.48
CA ALA A 57 5.10 9.79 -9.22
C ALA A 57 6.07 8.98 -8.33
N ALA A 58 5.54 8.29 -7.31
CA ALA A 58 6.34 7.41 -6.49
C ALA A 58 6.95 6.24 -7.30
N MET A 59 6.14 5.57 -8.11
CA MET A 59 6.63 4.45 -8.94
C MET A 59 7.59 4.91 -10.06
N GLU A 60 7.44 6.13 -10.56
CA GLU A 60 8.39 6.74 -11.50
C GLU A 60 9.77 6.88 -10.85
N VAL A 61 9.85 7.37 -9.60
CA VAL A 61 11.13 7.46 -8.86
C VAL A 61 11.70 6.07 -8.56
N VAL A 62 10.87 5.09 -8.19
CA VAL A 62 11.31 3.71 -7.94
C VAL A 62 11.99 3.10 -9.18
N SER A 63 11.41 3.33 -10.36
CA SER A 63 11.88 2.79 -11.63
C SER A 63 12.99 3.62 -12.31
N ASP A 64 13.34 4.79 -11.77
CA ASP A 64 14.37 5.66 -12.36
C ASP A 64 15.79 5.19 -11.98
N ASP A 65 16.57 4.73 -12.95
CA ASP A 65 17.96 4.31 -12.75
C ASP A 65 18.90 5.43 -12.29
N SER A 66 18.51 6.71 -12.49
CA SER A 66 19.28 7.86 -12.04
C SER A 66 18.97 8.28 -10.60
N ALA A 67 17.87 7.79 -10.02
CA ALA A 67 17.50 8.08 -8.63
C ALA A 67 18.40 7.31 -7.64
N THR A 68 18.78 7.97 -6.56
CA THR A 68 19.54 7.33 -5.48
C THR A 68 18.69 6.27 -4.78
N LEU A 69 19.34 5.25 -4.20
CA LEU A 69 18.63 4.23 -3.42
C LEU A 69 17.78 4.86 -2.30
N GLU A 70 18.30 5.89 -1.61
CA GLU A 70 17.55 6.61 -0.57
C GLU A 70 16.25 7.20 -1.11
N ASN A 71 16.29 7.88 -2.26
CA ASN A 71 15.10 8.46 -2.87
C ASN A 71 14.10 7.39 -3.32
N LYS A 72 14.59 6.26 -3.85
CA LYS A 72 13.73 5.12 -4.20
C LYS A 72 13.01 4.53 -2.99
N LEU A 73 13.71 4.42 -1.86
CA LEU A 73 13.13 3.90 -0.62
C LEU A 73 12.09 4.86 -0.03
N ILE A 74 12.33 6.18 -0.09
CA ILE A 74 11.33 7.19 0.30
C ILE A 74 10.11 7.10 -0.62
N ALA A 75 10.32 6.95 -1.92
CA ALA A 75 9.22 6.80 -2.88
C ALA A 75 8.40 5.52 -2.60
N PHE A 76 9.05 4.41 -2.31
CA PHE A 76 8.36 3.19 -1.90
C PHE A 76 7.57 3.36 -0.59
N ASP A 77 8.11 4.06 0.40
CA ASP A 77 7.40 4.32 1.66
C ASP A 77 6.13 5.17 1.43
N ASN A 78 6.24 6.23 0.62
CA ASN A 78 5.09 7.03 0.21
C ASN A 78 4.05 6.21 -0.58
N PHE A 79 4.51 5.35 -1.48
CA PHE A 79 3.64 4.47 -2.25
C PHE A 79 2.90 3.47 -1.34
N GLU A 80 3.60 2.88 -0.38
CA GLU A 80 3.04 1.91 0.56
C GLU A 80 1.91 2.52 1.41
N GLN A 81 2.11 3.75 1.91
CA GLN A 81 1.07 4.47 2.66
C GLN A 81 -0.19 4.72 1.82
N LEU A 82 -0.04 5.06 0.54
CA LEU A 82 -1.18 5.33 -0.35
C LEU A 82 -2.01 4.07 -0.63
N ILE A 83 -1.34 2.91 -0.79
CA ILE A 83 -1.99 1.64 -1.11
C ILE A 83 -2.49 0.89 0.13
N GLU A 84 -2.34 1.43 1.35
CA GLU A 84 -3.13 1.00 2.51
C GLU A 84 -4.63 1.25 2.28
N ASN A 85 -4.97 2.24 1.44
CA ASN A 85 -6.33 2.45 0.95
C ASN A 85 -6.69 1.42 -0.14
N LEU A 86 -7.77 0.67 0.08
CA LEU A 86 -8.22 -0.39 -0.84
C LEU A 86 -8.58 0.12 -2.25
N ASP A 87 -9.15 1.32 -2.37
CA ASP A 87 -9.49 1.91 -3.67
C ASP A 87 -8.21 2.23 -4.46
N ASN A 88 -7.19 2.77 -3.78
CA ASN A 88 -5.88 3.03 -4.38
C ASN A 88 -5.18 1.72 -4.81
N ALA A 89 -5.15 0.71 -3.93
CA ALA A 89 -4.60 -0.60 -4.24
C ALA A 89 -5.29 -1.25 -5.46
N ASN A 90 -6.61 -1.14 -5.55
CA ASN A 90 -7.39 -1.65 -6.68
C ASN A 90 -7.14 -0.85 -7.97
N ASN A 91 -6.88 0.45 -7.85
CA ASN A 91 -6.59 1.33 -8.98
C ASN A 91 -5.19 1.09 -9.58
N MET A 92 -4.26 0.43 -8.86
CA MET A 92 -2.93 0.09 -9.39
C MET A 92 -2.97 -0.65 -10.73
N GLY A 93 -3.99 -1.48 -10.95
CA GLY A 93 -4.18 -2.20 -12.21
C GLY A 93 -4.47 -1.28 -13.40
N VAL A 94 -5.27 -0.24 -13.18
CA VAL A 94 -5.59 0.78 -14.20
C VAL A 94 -4.39 1.68 -14.44
N LEU A 95 -3.64 2.01 -13.39
CA LEU A 95 -2.47 2.87 -13.44
C LEU A 95 -1.20 2.16 -13.95
N GLY A 96 -1.24 0.84 -14.17
CA GLY A 96 -0.10 0.07 -14.65
C GLY A 96 1.02 -0.13 -13.62
N LEU A 97 0.73 0.00 -12.33
CA LEU A 97 1.75 0.03 -11.26
C LEU A 97 2.17 -1.35 -10.77
N TRP A 98 1.42 -2.40 -11.10
CA TRP A 98 1.78 -3.78 -10.74
C TRP A 98 3.06 -4.26 -11.43
N THR A 99 3.28 -3.90 -12.70
CA THR A 99 4.48 -4.32 -13.45
C THR A 99 5.77 -3.84 -12.76
N PRO A 100 6.00 -2.53 -12.55
CA PRO A 100 7.23 -2.06 -11.92
C PRO A 100 7.36 -2.57 -10.47
N LEU A 101 6.26 -2.74 -9.75
CA LEU A 101 6.28 -3.29 -8.40
C LEU A 101 6.73 -4.76 -8.35
N VAL A 102 6.23 -5.61 -9.26
CA VAL A 102 6.61 -7.02 -9.34
C VAL A 102 8.02 -7.18 -9.90
N GLU A 103 8.45 -6.31 -10.81
CA GLU A 103 9.83 -6.29 -11.32
C GLU A 103 10.84 -6.01 -10.19
N ALA A 104 10.54 -5.04 -9.30
CA ALA A 104 11.38 -4.69 -8.16
C ALA A 104 11.62 -5.83 -7.15
N LEU A 105 10.82 -6.91 -7.17
CA LEU A 105 11.13 -8.15 -6.42
C LEU A 105 12.42 -8.86 -6.91
N SER A 106 12.98 -8.47 -8.06
CA SER A 106 14.25 -8.98 -8.61
C SER A 106 15.39 -7.97 -8.54
N ASP A 107 15.21 -6.85 -7.85
CA ASP A 107 16.22 -5.81 -7.76
C ASP A 107 17.51 -6.34 -7.10
N ALA A 108 18.66 -5.80 -7.51
CA ALA A 108 19.95 -6.14 -6.92
C ALA A 108 20.02 -5.74 -5.44
N GLU A 109 19.41 -4.61 -5.08
CA GLU A 109 19.42 -4.08 -3.72
C GLU A 109 18.38 -4.80 -2.84
N PRO A 110 18.77 -5.42 -1.72
CA PRO A 110 17.83 -6.12 -0.85
C PRO A 110 16.75 -5.18 -0.27
N GLN A 111 17.06 -3.90 -0.04
CA GLN A 111 16.09 -2.93 0.43
C GLN A 111 14.95 -2.71 -0.58
N MET A 112 15.25 -2.73 -1.88
CA MET A 112 14.25 -2.62 -2.95
C MET A 112 13.35 -3.84 -2.99
N ARG A 113 13.93 -5.06 -2.96
CA ARG A 113 13.15 -6.30 -2.90
C ARG A 113 12.25 -6.37 -1.66
N LYS A 114 12.77 -5.94 -0.52
CA LYS A 114 12.04 -5.86 0.76
C LYS A 114 10.83 -4.91 0.64
N MET A 115 11.03 -3.71 0.10
CA MET A 115 9.95 -2.73 -0.06
C MET A 115 8.91 -3.18 -1.08
N ALA A 116 9.32 -3.78 -2.19
CA ALA A 116 8.41 -4.35 -3.17
C ALA A 116 7.53 -5.45 -2.55
N ALA A 117 8.13 -6.38 -1.81
CA ALA A 117 7.37 -7.42 -1.10
C ALA A 117 6.43 -6.84 -0.03
N TRP A 118 6.86 -5.77 0.67
CA TRP A 118 6.00 -5.08 1.62
C TRP A 118 4.79 -4.47 0.92
N CYS A 119 4.99 -3.61 -0.08
CA CYS A 119 3.91 -2.95 -0.82
C CYS A 119 2.91 -3.96 -1.41
N ILE A 120 3.41 -5.07 -1.96
CA ILE A 120 2.55 -6.16 -2.44
C ILE A 120 1.70 -6.72 -1.30
N GLY A 121 2.31 -7.04 -0.15
CA GLY A 121 1.59 -7.54 1.01
C GLY A 121 0.50 -6.58 1.51
N THR A 122 0.80 -5.28 1.53
CA THR A 122 -0.15 -4.22 1.91
C THR A 122 -1.32 -4.17 0.92
N ALA A 123 -1.05 -4.11 -0.38
CA ALA A 123 -2.08 -4.00 -1.42
C ALA A 123 -3.07 -5.17 -1.41
N VAL A 124 -2.59 -6.41 -1.15
CA VAL A 124 -3.41 -7.63 -1.23
C VAL A 124 -4.05 -8.03 0.09
N GLN A 125 -3.67 -7.42 1.21
CA GLN A 125 -4.17 -7.80 2.53
C GLN A 125 -5.67 -7.56 2.64
N ASN A 126 -6.43 -8.64 2.82
CA ASN A 126 -7.90 -8.61 2.88
C ASN A 126 -8.54 -7.93 1.65
N ASN A 127 -7.90 -8.03 0.49
CA ASN A 127 -8.33 -7.38 -0.74
C ASN A 127 -8.38 -8.38 -1.92
N GLU A 128 -9.54 -9.00 -2.12
CA GLU A 128 -9.74 -10.03 -3.17
C GLU A 128 -9.41 -9.51 -4.58
N MET A 129 -9.70 -8.25 -4.89
CA MET A 129 -9.42 -7.70 -6.22
C MET A 129 -7.91 -7.58 -6.46
N ALA A 130 -7.15 -7.09 -5.48
CA ALA A 130 -5.69 -7.04 -5.56
C ALA A 130 -5.05 -8.44 -5.49
N GLN A 131 -5.61 -9.38 -4.71
CA GLN A 131 -5.17 -10.77 -4.68
C GLN A 131 -5.32 -11.45 -6.05
N ASN A 132 -6.43 -11.21 -6.75
CA ASN A 132 -6.61 -11.66 -8.13
C ASN A 132 -5.58 -11.04 -9.08
N LYS A 133 -5.30 -9.74 -8.95
CA LYS A 133 -4.25 -9.08 -9.74
C LYS A 133 -2.88 -9.69 -9.49
N LEU A 134 -2.54 -10.01 -8.24
CA LEU A 134 -1.28 -10.67 -7.92
C LEU A 134 -1.06 -11.98 -8.71
N LEU A 135 -2.14 -12.74 -8.95
CA LEU A 135 -2.12 -13.96 -9.76
C LEU A 135 -1.94 -13.67 -11.24
N ASP A 136 -2.62 -12.66 -11.79
CA ASP A 136 -2.43 -12.22 -13.18
C ASP A 136 -0.94 -11.91 -13.46
N PHE A 137 -0.25 -11.33 -12.48
CA PHE A 137 1.18 -10.97 -12.56
C PHE A 137 2.14 -12.11 -12.15
N LYS A 138 1.63 -13.30 -11.82
CA LYS A 138 2.44 -14.49 -11.43
C LYS A 138 3.46 -14.20 -10.33
N ALA A 139 3.08 -13.35 -9.37
CA ALA A 139 4.01 -12.92 -8.31
C ALA A 139 4.16 -13.96 -7.18
N VAL A 140 3.20 -14.87 -6.99
CA VAL A 140 3.24 -15.91 -5.94
C VAL A 140 4.51 -16.78 -6.01
N PRO A 141 4.90 -17.37 -7.17
CA PRO A 141 6.18 -18.08 -7.28
C PRO A 141 7.40 -17.23 -6.91
N LYS A 142 7.40 -15.95 -7.28
CA LYS A 142 8.52 -15.03 -7.03
C LYS A 142 8.66 -14.73 -5.54
N LEU A 143 7.55 -14.44 -4.87
CA LEU A 143 7.50 -14.25 -3.42
C LEU A 143 7.92 -15.52 -2.67
N LEU A 144 7.50 -16.71 -3.12
CA LEU A 144 7.95 -17.97 -2.52
C LEU A 144 9.45 -18.20 -2.70
N SER A 145 10.02 -17.87 -3.87
CA SER A 145 11.46 -17.93 -4.08
C SER A 145 12.19 -17.02 -3.09
N LEU A 146 11.78 -15.75 -2.98
CA LEU A 146 12.38 -14.81 -2.03
C LEU A 146 12.27 -15.31 -0.59
N ALA A 147 11.10 -15.78 -0.18
CA ALA A 147 10.87 -16.33 1.15
C ALA A 147 11.80 -17.49 1.51
N LYS A 148 12.21 -18.29 0.51
CA LYS A 148 13.06 -19.48 0.72
C LYS A 148 14.56 -19.21 0.55
N THR A 149 14.94 -18.34 -0.38
CA THR A 149 16.32 -18.29 -0.88
C THR A 149 16.97 -16.91 -0.83
N ASP A 150 16.26 -15.85 -0.43
CA ASP A 150 16.90 -14.53 -0.36
C ASP A 150 17.94 -14.49 0.78
N PRO A 151 19.17 -14.02 0.51
CA PRO A 151 20.20 -13.93 1.55
C PRO A 151 19.81 -12.96 2.68
N ASP A 152 19.01 -11.93 2.38
CA ASP A 152 18.58 -10.95 3.36
C ASP A 152 17.34 -11.43 4.12
N THR A 153 17.50 -11.66 5.42
CA THR A 153 16.42 -12.15 6.29
C THR A 153 15.21 -11.21 6.35
N THR A 154 15.41 -9.91 6.14
CA THR A 154 14.34 -8.90 6.14
C THR A 154 13.50 -8.98 4.86
N VAL A 155 14.13 -9.28 3.71
CA VAL A 155 13.43 -9.57 2.45
C VAL A 155 12.59 -10.83 2.62
N ARG A 156 13.16 -11.91 3.17
CA ARG A 156 12.42 -13.16 3.42
C ARG A 156 11.18 -12.93 4.29
N ARG A 157 11.32 -12.15 5.37
CA ARG A 157 10.19 -11.80 6.26
C ARG A 157 9.08 -11.04 5.54
N LYS A 158 9.41 -10.07 4.70
CA LYS A 158 8.40 -9.31 3.94
C LYS A 158 7.77 -10.15 2.82
N ALA A 159 8.53 -11.04 2.19
CA ALA A 159 7.98 -12.01 1.24
C ALA A 159 6.98 -12.98 1.91
N ILE A 160 7.29 -13.48 3.10
CA ILE A 160 6.36 -14.33 3.88
C ILE A 160 5.11 -13.55 4.30
N TYR A 161 5.26 -12.29 4.70
CA TYR A 161 4.12 -11.41 4.98
C TYR A 161 3.22 -11.23 3.75
N ALA A 162 3.80 -11.00 2.58
CA ALA A 162 3.08 -10.88 1.32
C ALA A 162 2.35 -12.18 0.94
N LEU A 163 3.01 -13.33 1.07
CA LEU A 163 2.40 -14.64 0.84
C LEU A 163 1.21 -14.89 1.77
N SER A 164 1.37 -14.62 3.07
CA SER A 164 0.28 -14.74 4.05
C SER A 164 -0.91 -13.87 3.66
N SER A 165 -0.66 -12.60 3.32
CA SER A 165 -1.70 -11.66 2.89
C SER A 165 -2.36 -12.09 1.57
N ALA A 166 -1.61 -12.70 0.66
CA ALA A 166 -2.10 -13.15 -0.64
C ALA A 166 -3.01 -14.37 -0.57
N VAL A 167 -2.80 -15.30 0.39
CA VAL A 167 -3.52 -16.58 0.45
C VAL A 167 -4.63 -16.62 1.50
N ARG A 168 -4.58 -15.76 2.52
CA ARG A 168 -5.64 -15.70 3.55
C ARG A 168 -6.95 -15.28 2.91
N ASN A 169 -7.99 -16.09 3.14
CA ASN A 169 -9.33 -15.94 2.57
C ASN A 169 -9.37 -15.90 1.03
N HIS A 170 -8.32 -16.36 0.35
CA HIS A 170 -8.25 -16.37 -1.11
C HIS A 170 -7.78 -17.72 -1.65
N GLN A 171 -8.75 -18.60 -1.94
CA GLN A 171 -8.48 -19.97 -2.38
C GLN A 171 -7.64 -20.05 -3.67
N PRO A 172 -7.85 -19.21 -4.71
CA PRO A 172 -7.03 -19.29 -5.92
C PRO A 172 -5.53 -19.05 -5.66
N SER A 173 -5.20 -18.10 -4.78
CA SER A 173 -3.80 -17.86 -4.39
C SER A 173 -3.23 -18.98 -3.54
N LEU A 174 -4.04 -19.55 -2.64
CA LEU A 174 -3.61 -20.69 -1.84
C LEU A 174 -3.35 -21.92 -2.71
N ASP A 175 -4.23 -22.20 -3.67
CA ASP A 175 -4.07 -23.31 -4.62
C ASP A 175 -2.79 -23.14 -5.44
N GLU A 176 -2.48 -21.91 -5.86
CA GLU A 176 -1.24 -21.62 -6.57
C GLU A 176 -0.02 -21.81 -5.68
N LEU A 177 -0.04 -21.32 -4.44
CA LEU A 177 1.04 -21.56 -3.47
C LEU A 177 1.23 -23.05 -3.20
N GLN A 178 0.15 -23.80 -3.02
CA GLN A 178 0.16 -25.22 -2.71
C GLN A 178 0.88 -26.05 -3.80
N LYS A 179 0.69 -25.72 -5.09
CA LYS A 179 1.38 -26.40 -6.20
C LYS A 179 2.90 -26.27 -6.14
N LEU A 180 3.40 -25.22 -5.48
CA LEU A 180 4.82 -24.86 -5.44
C LEU A 180 5.51 -25.32 -4.14
N LEU A 181 4.72 -25.65 -3.12
CA LEU A 181 5.24 -26.13 -1.84
C LEU A 181 5.65 -27.61 -1.94
N PRO A 182 6.82 -27.99 -1.38
CA PRO A 182 7.21 -29.39 -1.34
C PRO A 182 6.37 -30.17 -0.32
N ALA A 183 6.37 -31.51 -0.44
CA ALA A 183 5.57 -32.43 0.38
C ALA A 183 5.78 -32.26 1.90
N ASP A 184 6.94 -31.73 2.31
CA ASP A 184 7.22 -31.44 3.72
C ASP A 184 6.29 -30.36 4.30
N TYR A 185 5.73 -29.48 3.48
CA TYR A 185 4.84 -28.40 3.93
C TYR A 185 3.38 -28.82 3.88
N VAL A 186 3.01 -29.61 2.88
CA VAL A 186 1.64 -30.03 2.57
C VAL A 186 1.68 -31.48 2.13
N SER A 187 0.92 -32.35 2.79
CA SER A 187 0.91 -33.78 2.46
C SER A 187 0.33 -34.00 1.06
N GLU A 188 0.79 -35.04 0.37
CA GLU A 188 0.28 -35.36 -0.97
C GLU A 188 -1.24 -35.59 -0.93
N GLY A 189 -1.98 -34.82 -1.74
CA GLY A 189 -3.45 -34.87 -1.79
C GLY A 189 -4.19 -34.16 -0.65
N GLU A 190 -3.48 -33.48 0.27
CA GLU A 190 -4.09 -32.62 1.28
C GLU A 190 -4.86 -31.49 0.60
N LYS A 191 -6.15 -31.32 0.93
CA LYS A 191 -6.93 -30.17 0.46
C LYS A 191 -6.83 -29.06 1.49
N MET A 192 -6.25 -27.94 1.10
CA MET A 192 -6.15 -26.78 1.97
C MET A 192 -7.34 -25.84 1.81
N ASN A 193 -7.72 -25.18 2.90
CA ASN A 193 -8.78 -24.17 2.92
C ASN A 193 -8.17 -22.81 3.26
N ALA A 194 -8.41 -21.80 2.41
CA ALA A 194 -7.91 -20.44 2.62
C ALA A 194 -8.48 -19.72 3.84
N ALA A 195 -9.57 -20.23 4.43
CA ALA A 195 -10.12 -19.76 5.69
C ALA A 195 -9.45 -20.40 6.93
N ASP A 196 -8.62 -21.44 6.75
CA ASP A 196 -7.89 -22.08 7.85
C ASP A 196 -6.61 -21.29 8.19
N MET A 197 -6.76 -20.29 9.06
CA MET A 197 -5.68 -19.41 9.46
C MET A 197 -4.55 -20.15 10.19
N ASP A 198 -4.88 -21.15 11.02
CA ASP A 198 -3.90 -21.93 11.77
C ASP A 198 -3.01 -22.73 10.82
N ARG A 199 -3.61 -23.31 9.77
CA ARG A 199 -2.85 -24.05 8.75
C ARG A 199 -1.95 -23.14 7.93
N ILE A 200 -2.45 -21.96 7.54
CA ILE A 200 -1.65 -20.95 6.84
C ILE A 200 -0.48 -20.52 7.74
N ASP A 201 -0.73 -20.24 9.01
CA ASP A 201 0.30 -19.84 9.96
C ASP A 201 1.37 -20.91 10.18
N ALA A 202 1.00 -22.19 10.22
CA ALA A 202 1.96 -23.29 10.27
C ALA A 202 2.92 -23.27 9.06
N ILE A 203 2.41 -23.01 7.85
CA ILE A 203 3.24 -22.89 6.64
C ILE A 203 4.16 -21.67 6.72
N MET A 204 3.59 -20.51 7.07
CA MET A 204 4.36 -19.27 7.15
C MET A 204 5.45 -19.35 8.23
N ASN A 205 5.17 -20.00 9.36
CA ASN A 205 6.17 -20.20 10.42
C ASN A 205 7.27 -21.17 9.98
N LYS A 206 6.94 -22.25 9.28
CA LYS A 206 7.93 -23.14 8.70
C LYS A 206 8.85 -22.44 7.69
N LEU A 207 8.32 -21.51 6.88
CA LEU A 207 9.14 -20.68 5.99
C LEU A 207 10.08 -19.75 6.78
N LYS A 208 9.68 -19.23 7.93
CA LYS A 208 10.53 -18.37 8.79
C LYS A 208 11.69 -19.13 9.43
N GLU A 209 11.57 -20.45 9.61
CA GLU A 209 12.58 -21.31 10.22
C GLU A 209 13.72 -21.69 9.26
N ILE A 210 13.60 -21.37 7.97
CA ILE A 210 14.67 -21.60 6.98
C ILE A 210 15.91 -20.77 7.38
N PRO A 211 17.07 -21.41 7.63
CA PRO A 211 18.31 -20.70 7.96
C PRO A 211 18.70 -19.69 6.88
N ALA A 212 19.30 -18.58 7.32
CA ALA A 212 19.86 -17.57 6.42
C ALA A 212 21.12 -18.11 5.71
#